data_AF-A0A3G4W4N6-F1
#
_entry.id   AF-A0A3G4W4N6-F1
#
_cell.length_a   1.000
_cell.length_b   1.000
_cell.length_c   1.000
_cell.angle_alpha   90.00
_cell.angle_beta   90.00
_cell.angle_gamma   90.00
#
_symmetry.space_group_name_H-M   'P 1'
#
loop_
_entity.id
_entity.type
_entity.pdbx_description
1 polymer ?
#
loop_
_entity_poly.entity_id
_entity_poly.type
_entity_poly.pdbx_seq_one_letter_code
_entity_poly.pdbx_strand_id
1 'polypeptide(L)'
;MRDALRPDLAARWGRVAEAARGRGPDPAAVLSAERLSHLSGVEPARVAAVVAGTAPEVPLERRVHRRFLLLRATRRDKHGREWPLAAIAEGFGAPGASLGPLNAGTGLPRLGHAAGVQRFFGVHPGFLLAEALGTALAGIERELGSAGQGGENPVLAVMRAHDVRGIVTRAGRLSPRGWKSLADHLEDLLAREGQLARLPPPAADAAEAAPAAEAVPAAEADTADAPHGPDREHPR
;
A
#
# COMPACT_ATOMS: atom_id res chain seq x y z
N MET A 1 -11.04 22.81 -9.53
CA MET A 1 -11.41 21.38 -9.39
C MET A 1 -10.27 20.44 -9.81
N ARG A 2 -9.00 20.75 -9.49
CA ARG A 2 -7.85 19.84 -9.75
C ARG A 2 -7.05 19.51 -8.48
N ASP A 3 -7.36 20.16 -7.37
CA ASP A 3 -6.62 20.09 -6.11
C ASP A 3 -6.92 18.78 -5.35
N ALA A 4 -8.15 18.26 -5.48
CA ALA A 4 -8.64 17.06 -4.81
C ALA A 4 -8.00 15.71 -5.26
N LEU A 5 -7.06 15.73 -6.20
CA LEU A 5 -6.36 14.53 -6.70
C LEU A 5 -4.83 14.65 -6.69
N ARG A 6 -4.26 15.72 -6.12
CA ARG A 6 -2.84 15.68 -5.74
C ARG A 6 -2.72 14.76 -4.52
N PRO A 7 -1.98 13.63 -4.60
CA PRO A 7 -1.75 12.80 -3.42
C PRO A 7 -1.05 13.67 -2.36
N ASP A 8 -1.55 13.67 -1.13
CA ASP A 8 -0.99 14.49 -0.06
C ASP A 8 0.45 14.07 0.23
N LEU A 9 1.38 14.85 -0.32
CA LEU A 9 2.82 14.62 -0.20
C LEU A 9 3.31 14.97 1.19
N ALA A 10 2.70 15.94 1.88
CA ALA A 10 3.04 16.31 3.25
C ALA A 10 2.63 15.21 4.23
N ALA A 11 1.39 14.68 4.13
CA ALA A 11 0.97 13.54 4.94
C ALA A 11 1.79 12.28 4.65
N ARG A 12 2.14 12.01 3.38
CA ARG A 12 3.03 10.86 3.05
C ARG A 12 4.45 11.08 3.59
N TRP A 13 5.00 12.28 3.50
CA TRP A 13 6.28 12.63 4.10
C TRP A 13 6.28 12.38 5.60
N GLY A 14 5.22 12.81 6.31
CA GLY A 14 5.03 12.52 7.73
C GLY A 14 5.05 11.02 8.04
N ARG A 15 4.26 10.21 7.32
CA ARG A 15 4.26 8.74 7.52
C ARG A 15 5.62 8.09 7.26
N VAL A 16 6.36 8.54 6.25
CA VAL A 16 7.74 8.05 6.00
C VAL A 16 8.69 8.45 7.13
N ALA A 17 8.57 9.67 7.67
CA ALA A 17 9.38 10.12 8.79
C ALA A 17 9.11 9.30 10.06
N GLU A 18 7.86 9.05 10.42
CA GLU A 18 7.51 8.21 11.57
C GLU A 18 7.95 6.75 11.37
N ALA A 19 7.76 6.20 10.16
CA ALA A 19 8.19 4.84 9.84
C ALA A 19 9.71 4.66 9.90
N ALA A 20 10.49 5.69 9.57
CA ALA A 20 11.94 5.70 9.73
C ALA A 20 12.34 5.72 11.22
N ARG A 21 11.79 6.66 12.01
CA ARG A 21 12.05 6.72 13.47
C ARG A 21 11.72 5.40 14.17
N GLY A 22 10.58 4.81 13.85
CA GLY A 22 10.13 3.55 14.46
C GLY A 22 10.93 2.31 14.06
N ARG A 23 11.89 2.41 13.11
CA ARG A 23 12.67 1.26 12.62
C ARG A 23 14.19 1.45 12.68
N GLY A 24 14.68 2.63 13.11
CA GLY A 24 16.10 2.90 13.32
C GLY A 24 16.79 3.81 12.29
N PRO A 25 16.44 3.82 10.98
CA PRO A 25 16.99 4.79 10.05
C PRO A 25 16.68 6.24 10.44
N ASP A 26 17.67 7.12 10.34
CA ASP A 26 17.46 8.56 10.50
C ASP A 26 16.50 9.10 9.42
N PRO A 27 15.36 9.72 9.81
CA PRO A 27 14.44 10.34 8.86
C PRO A 27 15.11 11.38 7.96
N ALA A 28 16.11 12.13 8.42
CA ALA A 28 16.78 13.15 7.60
C ALA A 28 17.62 12.52 6.48
N ALA A 29 18.32 11.42 6.76
CA ALA A 29 18.97 10.62 5.72
C ALA A 29 17.96 9.99 4.73
N VAL A 30 16.84 9.45 5.23
CA VAL A 30 15.79 8.81 4.41
C VAL A 30 15.06 9.80 3.50
N LEU A 31 14.77 11.00 4.00
CA LEU A 31 14.04 12.07 3.31
C LEU A 31 14.96 13.18 2.77
N SER A 32 16.26 12.91 2.66
CA SER A 32 17.24 13.83 2.08
C SER A 32 16.84 14.26 0.66
N ALA A 33 17.05 15.54 0.36
CA ALA A 33 16.65 16.12 -0.92
C ALA A 33 17.40 15.45 -2.10
N GLU A 34 18.62 14.99 -1.85
CA GLU A 34 19.49 14.27 -2.77
C GLU A 34 18.94 12.89 -3.10
N ARG A 35 18.55 12.10 -2.07
CA ARG A 35 17.91 10.78 -2.27
C ARG A 35 16.58 10.91 -2.98
N LEU A 36 15.74 11.84 -2.56
CA LEU A 36 14.44 12.07 -3.18
C LEU A 36 14.57 12.59 -4.62
N SER A 37 15.57 13.44 -4.90
CA SER A 37 15.92 13.86 -6.25
C SER A 37 16.36 12.67 -7.12
N HIS A 38 17.26 11.83 -6.61
CA HIS A 38 17.72 10.63 -7.30
C HIS A 38 16.56 9.68 -7.65
N LEU A 39 15.59 9.50 -6.74
CA LEU A 39 14.46 8.58 -6.90
C LEU A 39 13.30 9.14 -7.74
N SER A 40 13.08 10.46 -7.76
CA SER A 40 11.91 11.10 -8.39
C SER A 40 12.22 12.01 -9.60
N GLY A 41 13.48 12.36 -9.79
CA GLY A 41 13.89 13.36 -10.78
C GLY A 41 13.45 14.79 -10.48
N VAL A 42 12.95 15.08 -9.27
CA VAL A 42 12.72 16.45 -8.79
C VAL A 42 14.05 17.05 -8.33
N GLU A 43 14.40 18.22 -8.83
CA GLU A 43 15.60 18.98 -8.44
C GLU A 43 15.68 19.17 -6.91
N PRO A 44 16.83 18.93 -6.23
CA PRO A 44 16.91 18.88 -4.75
C PRO A 44 16.32 20.13 -4.08
N ALA A 45 16.72 21.32 -4.54
CA ALA A 45 16.24 22.61 -4.04
C ALA A 45 14.73 22.82 -4.19
N ARG A 46 14.04 22.04 -5.04
CA ARG A 46 12.60 22.10 -5.26
C ARG A 46 11.81 21.07 -4.44
N VAL A 47 12.45 20.06 -3.85
CA VAL A 47 11.77 18.95 -3.15
C VAL A 47 10.85 19.49 -2.05
N ALA A 48 11.34 20.36 -1.16
CA ALA A 48 10.55 20.92 -0.07
C ALA A 48 9.30 21.68 -0.57
N ALA A 49 9.45 22.53 -1.60
CA ALA A 49 8.33 23.27 -2.17
C ALA A 49 7.32 22.37 -2.90
N VAL A 50 7.76 21.27 -3.52
CA VAL A 50 6.86 20.30 -4.16
C VAL A 50 6.07 19.53 -3.09
N VAL A 51 6.72 19.11 -2.00
CA VAL A 51 6.06 18.43 -0.87
C VAL A 51 5.04 19.34 -0.18
N ALA A 52 5.38 20.61 0.03
CA ALA A 52 4.48 21.62 0.58
C ALA A 52 3.36 22.07 -0.38
N GLY A 53 3.35 21.59 -1.63
CA GLY A 53 2.39 22.02 -2.66
C GLY A 53 2.57 23.46 -3.17
N THR A 54 3.60 24.16 -2.72
CA THR A 54 3.88 25.58 -3.04
C THR A 54 4.78 25.77 -4.27
N ALA A 55 5.37 24.71 -4.81
CA ALA A 55 6.20 24.79 -5.99
C ALA A 55 5.40 25.28 -7.22
N PRO A 56 5.95 26.23 -8.02
CA PRO A 56 5.29 26.68 -9.24
C PRO A 56 5.18 25.52 -10.25
N GLU A 57 4.04 25.48 -10.94
CA GLU A 57 3.77 24.51 -11.99
C GLU A 57 4.78 24.70 -13.14
N VAL A 58 5.46 23.63 -13.53
CA VAL A 58 6.44 23.64 -14.63
C VAL A 58 5.87 22.80 -15.78
N PRO A 59 5.84 23.29 -17.03
CA PRO A 59 5.31 22.54 -18.18
C PRO A 59 5.85 21.10 -18.25
N LEU A 60 4.98 20.14 -18.60
CA LEU A 60 5.30 18.72 -18.58
C LEU A 60 6.58 18.39 -19.37
N GLU A 61 6.74 18.97 -20.57
CA GLU A 61 7.94 18.84 -21.39
C GLU A 61 9.22 19.22 -20.64
N ARG A 62 9.21 20.37 -19.96
CA ARG A 62 10.34 20.84 -19.14
C ARG A 62 10.59 19.91 -17.94
N ARG A 63 9.56 19.34 -17.33
CA ARG A 63 9.73 18.32 -16.26
C ARG A 63 10.40 17.06 -16.83
N VAL A 64 9.83 16.50 -17.89
CA VAL A 64 10.28 15.25 -18.54
C VAL A 64 11.71 15.38 -19.05
N HIS A 65 12.05 16.50 -19.71
CA HIS A 65 13.39 16.82 -20.17
C HIS A 65 14.40 16.92 -19.01
N ARG A 66 14.12 17.71 -17.96
CA ARG A 66 15.00 17.82 -16.78
C ARG A 66 15.23 16.46 -16.11
N ARG A 67 14.17 15.65 -15.96
CA ARG A 67 14.24 14.29 -15.41
C ARG A 67 15.11 13.38 -16.27
N PHE A 68 14.99 13.45 -17.59
CA PHE A 68 15.84 12.69 -18.52
C PHE A 68 17.32 13.08 -18.45
N LEU A 69 17.61 14.39 -18.37
CA LEU A 69 18.99 14.86 -18.16
C LEU A 69 19.54 14.38 -16.80
N LEU A 70 18.74 14.43 -15.72
CA LEU A 70 19.17 13.92 -14.42
C LEU A 70 19.48 12.42 -14.46
N LEU A 71 18.69 11.61 -15.17
CA LEU A 71 19.00 10.18 -15.37
C LEU A 71 20.38 10.01 -16.02
N ARG A 72 20.62 10.67 -17.17
CA ARG A 72 21.91 10.60 -17.88
C ARG A 72 23.08 11.14 -17.03
N ALA A 73 22.83 12.14 -16.19
CA ALA A 73 23.83 12.76 -15.33
C ALA A 73 24.15 11.96 -14.04
N THR A 74 23.22 11.13 -13.54
CA THR A 74 23.38 10.40 -12.26
C THR A 74 23.60 8.90 -12.43
N ARG A 75 23.21 8.32 -13.57
CA ARG A 75 23.29 6.87 -13.86
C ARG A 75 24.20 6.69 -15.06
N ARG A 76 25.51 6.77 -14.80
CA ARG A 76 26.59 6.73 -15.80
C ARG A 76 26.80 5.30 -16.34
N ASP A 77 27.61 5.17 -17.39
CA ASP A 77 28.10 3.86 -17.86
C ASP A 77 29.12 3.26 -16.88
N LYS A 78 29.57 2.03 -17.15
CA LYS A 78 30.60 1.33 -16.35
C LYS A 78 31.97 2.04 -16.30
N HIS A 79 32.14 3.13 -17.05
CA HIS A 79 33.34 3.98 -17.10
C HIS A 79 33.07 5.40 -16.55
N GLY A 80 31.93 5.65 -15.92
CA GLY A 80 31.56 6.95 -15.35
C GLY A 80 31.09 8.00 -16.37
N ARG A 81 30.89 7.63 -17.64
CA ARG A 81 30.49 8.54 -18.73
C ARG A 81 28.97 8.59 -18.88
N GLU A 82 28.45 9.58 -19.60
CA GLU A 82 27.04 9.56 -19.99
C GLU A 82 26.76 8.46 -21.01
N TRP A 83 25.61 7.82 -20.89
CA TRP A 83 25.10 6.97 -21.94
C TRP A 83 24.80 7.79 -23.21
N PRO A 84 25.32 7.37 -24.38
CA PRO A 84 24.92 7.91 -25.67
C PRO A 84 23.43 7.65 -25.93
N LEU A 85 22.74 8.61 -26.56
CA LEU A 85 21.30 8.48 -26.86
C LEU A 85 20.99 7.22 -27.69
N ALA A 86 21.87 6.87 -28.63
CA ALA A 86 21.76 5.66 -29.43
C ALA A 86 21.76 4.39 -28.59
N ALA A 87 22.70 4.25 -27.64
CA ALA A 87 22.79 3.10 -26.75
C ALA A 87 21.57 2.97 -25.81
N ILE A 88 21.04 4.11 -25.33
CA ILE A 88 19.80 4.11 -24.52
C ILE A 88 18.62 3.60 -25.35
N ALA A 89 18.47 4.08 -26.60
CA ALA A 89 17.39 3.68 -27.50
C ALA A 89 17.49 2.21 -27.95
N GLU A 90 18.71 1.75 -28.28
CA GLU A 90 19.02 0.36 -28.63
C GLU A 90 18.65 -0.60 -27.50
N GLY A 91 18.91 -0.23 -26.24
CA GLY A 91 18.53 -1.00 -25.05
C GLY A 91 17.02 -1.23 -24.85
N PHE A 92 16.16 -0.63 -25.69
CA PHE A 92 14.74 -1.00 -25.79
C PHE A 92 14.25 -1.16 -27.24
N GLY A 93 15.14 -1.39 -28.20
CA GLY A 93 14.79 -1.70 -29.60
C GLY A 93 14.26 -0.51 -30.42
N ALA A 94 14.65 0.73 -30.09
CA ALA A 94 14.24 1.93 -30.81
C ALA A 94 15.40 2.56 -31.63
N PRO A 95 15.10 3.29 -32.73
CA PRO A 95 16.12 3.99 -33.50
C PRO A 95 16.88 5.03 -32.65
N GLY A 96 18.20 5.15 -32.82
CA GLY A 96 19.04 6.01 -31.98
C GLY A 96 18.66 7.50 -31.98
N ALA A 97 18.14 8.00 -33.09
CA ALA A 97 17.64 9.39 -33.20
C ALA A 97 16.33 9.64 -32.43
N SER A 98 15.61 8.60 -31.99
CA SER A 98 14.27 8.71 -31.40
C SER A 98 14.22 9.44 -30.05
N LEU A 99 15.36 9.61 -29.39
CA LEU A 99 15.52 10.37 -28.14
C LEU A 99 16.02 11.80 -28.35
N GLY A 100 16.30 12.20 -29.60
CA GLY A 100 16.79 13.54 -29.95
C GLY A 100 15.90 14.68 -29.43
N PRO A 101 14.58 14.70 -29.74
CA PRO A 101 13.68 15.76 -29.26
C PRO A 101 13.56 15.82 -27.73
N LEU A 102 13.58 14.67 -27.05
CA LEU A 102 13.60 14.60 -25.58
C LEU A 102 14.90 15.19 -25.02
N ASN A 103 16.04 14.85 -25.60
CA ASN A 103 17.34 15.37 -25.16
C ASN A 103 17.51 16.87 -25.46
N ALA A 104 16.89 17.37 -26.53
CA ALA A 104 16.85 18.80 -26.85
C ALA A 104 15.79 19.59 -26.06
N GLY A 105 14.87 18.90 -25.36
CA GLY A 105 13.75 19.53 -24.65
C GLY A 105 12.67 20.09 -25.57
N THR A 106 12.64 19.68 -26.84
CA THR A 106 11.73 20.16 -27.89
C THR A 106 10.52 19.26 -28.12
N GLY A 107 10.40 18.14 -27.41
CA GLY A 107 9.22 17.28 -27.47
C GLY A 107 9.18 16.19 -26.42
N LEU A 108 7.97 15.67 -26.18
CA LEU A 108 7.74 14.52 -25.30
C LEU A 108 8.12 13.19 -26.00
N PRO A 109 8.63 12.20 -25.24
CA PRO A 109 8.83 10.85 -25.76
C PRO A 109 7.48 10.17 -25.98
N ARG A 110 7.39 9.32 -27.02
CA ARG A 110 6.29 8.36 -27.16
C ARG A 110 6.22 7.48 -25.90
N LEU A 111 5.03 7.06 -25.47
CA LEU A 111 4.83 6.31 -24.22
C LEU A 111 5.72 5.05 -24.14
N GLY A 112 5.85 4.30 -25.24
CA GLY A 112 6.75 3.15 -25.31
C GLY A 112 8.23 3.50 -25.13
N HIS A 113 8.68 4.65 -25.65
CA HIS A 113 10.06 5.12 -25.47
C HIS A 113 10.28 5.61 -24.03
N ALA A 114 9.31 6.28 -23.42
CA ALA A 114 9.37 6.66 -22.01
C ALA A 114 9.49 5.43 -21.10
N ALA A 115 8.71 4.38 -21.37
CA ALA A 115 8.81 3.11 -20.67
C ALA A 115 10.17 2.42 -20.92
N GLY A 116 10.68 2.46 -22.15
CA GLY A 116 12.01 1.96 -22.53
C GLY A 116 13.14 2.61 -21.73
N VAL A 117 13.19 3.95 -21.74
CA VAL A 117 14.16 4.75 -20.97
C VAL A 117 14.08 4.45 -19.47
N GLN A 118 12.87 4.34 -18.91
CA GLN A 118 12.68 4.02 -17.49
C GLN A 118 13.24 2.64 -17.13
N ARG A 119 12.98 1.61 -17.95
CA ARG A 119 13.57 0.26 -17.77
C ARG A 119 15.09 0.28 -17.91
N PHE A 120 15.62 0.94 -18.94
CA PHE A 120 17.06 1.06 -19.19
C PHE A 120 17.81 1.61 -17.98
N PHE A 121 17.26 2.63 -17.33
CA PHE A 121 17.83 3.25 -16.13
C PHE A 121 17.41 2.62 -14.80
N GLY A 122 16.66 1.50 -14.82
CA GLY A 122 16.19 0.81 -13.62
C GLY A 122 15.27 1.66 -12.72
N VAL A 123 14.56 2.65 -13.27
CA VAL A 123 13.68 3.54 -12.50
C VAL A 123 12.21 3.17 -12.63
N HIS A 124 11.40 3.60 -11.65
CA HIS A 124 10.00 3.21 -11.56
C HIS A 124 9.18 3.63 -12.79
N PRO A 125 8.12 2.88 -13.14
CA PRO A 125 7.13 3.32 -14.11
C PRO A 125 6.57 4.69 -13.73
N GLY A 126 6.58 5.64 -14.66
CA GLY A 126 6.09 7.00 -14.44
C GLY A 126 7.13 7.99 -13.93
N PHE A 127 8.40 7.59 -13.73
CA PHE A 127 9.48 8.53 -13.38
C PHE A 127 9.49 9.75 -14.31
N LEU A 128 9.42 9.54 -15.63
CA LEU A 128 9.39 10.64 -16.59
C LEU A 128 8.05 11.38 -16.57
N LEU A 129 6.94 10.66 -16.78
CA LEU A 129 5.65 11.26 -17.17
C LEU A 129 4.66 11.56 -16.04
N ALA A 130 4.86 11.03 -14.83
CA ALA A 130 3.90 11.09 -13.72
C ALA A 130 4.43 11.92 -12.52
N GLU A 131 3.67 11.92 -11.43
CA GLU A 131 4.04 12.56 -10.15
C GLU A 131 5.05 11.71 -9.35
N ALA A 132 6.25 11.60 -9.91
CA ALA A 132 7.32 10.71 -9.48
C ALA A 132 7.75 10.88 -8.01
N LEU A 133 7.60 12.05 -7.39
CA LEU A 133 7.92 12.23 -5.97
C LEU A 133 6.93 11.49 -5.07
N GLY A 134 5.64 11.47 -5.45
CA GLY A 134 4.63 10.68 -4.76
C GLY A 134 4.90 9.16 -4.86
N THR A 135 5.41 8.71 -6.00
CA THR A 135 5.84 7.31 -6.23
C THR A 135 7.11 6.97 -5.45
N ALA A 136 8.13 7.85 -5.45
CA ALA A 136 9.36 7.67 -4.69
C ALA A 136 9.08 7.54 -3.18
N LEU A 137 8.27 8.45 -2.62
CA LEU A 137 7.85 8.38 -1.22
C LEU A 137 7.06 7.09 -0.92
N ALA A 138 6.19 6.64 -1.82
CA ALA A 138 5.44 5.38 -1.65
C ALA A 138 6.33 4.12 -1.79
N GLY A 139 7.44 4.23 -2.52
CA GLY A 139 8.51 3.23 -2.55
C GLY A 139 9.21 3.13 -1.21
N ILE A 140 9.68 4.27 -0.67
CA ILE A 140 10.33 4.35 0.65
C ILE A 140 9.38 3.88 1.77
N GLU A 141 8.12 4.31 1.75
CA GLU A 141 7.07 3.87 2.70
C GLU A 141 6.92 2.33 2.69
N ARG A 142 7.00 1.71 1.51
CA ARG A 142 6.96 0.25 1.35
C ARG A 142 8.26 -0.45 1.77
N GLU A 143 9.43 0.09 1.42
CA GLU A 143 10.74 -0.43 1.84
C GLU A 143 10.85 -0.46 3.36
N LEU A 144 10.54 0.67 4.01
CA LEU A 144 10.46 0.77 5.46
C LEU A 144 9.44 -0.22 6.01
N GLY A 145 8.25 -0.32 5.41
CA GLY A 145 7.19 -1.27 5.77
C GLY A 145 7.60 -2.75 5.70
N SER A 146 8.33 -3.15 4.65
CA SER A 146 8.81 -4.52 4.48
C SER A 146 10.01 -4.88 5.36
N ALA A 147 10.87 -3.90 5.71
CA ALA A 147 12.06 -4.15 6.52
C ALA A 147 11.75 -4.71 7.93
N GLY A 148 10.56 -4.41 8.46
CA GLY A 148 10.03 -4.96 9.72
C GLY A 148 9.02 -6.10 9.53
N GLN A 149 8.77 -6.53 8.28
CA GLN A 149 8.16 -7.82 7.95
C GLN A 149 9.23 -8.90 7.73
N GLY A 150 10.47 -8.64 8.14
CA GLY A 150 11.51 -9.67 8.34
C GLY A 150 11.12 -10.72 9.39
N GLY A 151 10.10 -10.44 10.21
CA GLY A 151 9.28 -11.45 10.89
C GLY A 151 8.02 -11.75 10.09
N GLU A 152 8.01 -12.94 9.46
CA GLU A 152 6.84 -13.64 8.89
C GLU A 152 6.24 -13.13 7.55
N ASN A 153 6.33 -13.99 6.53
CA ASN A 153 5.58 -13.87 5.29
C ASN A 153 4.07 -14.01 5.57
N PRO A 154 3.19 -13.09 5.10
CA PRO A 154 1.76 -13.13 5.42
C PRO A 154 1.05 -14.41 4.96
N VAL A 155 1.52 -15.04 3.88
CA VAL A 155 1.01 -16.36 3.45
C VAL A 155 1.37 -17.44 4.48
N LEU A 156 2.58 -17.40 5.05
CA LEU A 156 3.01 -18.34 6.09
C LEU A 156 2.41 -18.04 7.47
N ALA A 157 1.94 -16.81 7.72
CA ALA A 157 1.14 -16.47 8.89
C ALA A 157 -0.28 -17.04 8.75
N VAL A 158 -0.96 -16.80 7.62
CA VAL A 158 -2.28 -17.37 7.32
C VAL A 158 -2.27 -18.91 7.29
N MET A 159 -1.24 -19.52 6.72
CA MET A 159 -1.07 -20.99 6.69
C MET A 159 -0.79 -21.61 8.08
N ARG A 160 -0.44 -20.82 9.10
CA ARG A 160 -0.27 -21.27 10.48
C ARG A 160 -1.47 -20.94 11.38
N ALA A 161 -2.19 -19.85 11.09
CA ALA A 161 -3.35 -19.43 11.87
C ALA A 161 -4.57 -20.37 11.71
N HIS A 162 -4.73 -21.03 10.56
CA HIS A 162 -5.87 -21.92 10.29
C HIS A 162 -5.46 -23.20 9.54
N ASP A 163 -6.36 -24.20 9.52
CA ASP A 163 -6.20 -25.56 8.95
C ASP A 163 -6.04 -25.61 7.39
N VAL A 164 -5.62 -24.49 6.81
CA VAL A 164 -5.33 -24.28 5.38
C VAL A 164 -4.33 -25.30 4.85
N ARG A 165 -3.34 -25.71 5.67
CA ARG A 165 -2.37 -26.75 5.27
C ARG A 165 -3.06 -28.09 4.98
N GLY A 166 -4.03 -28.50 5.80
CA GLY A 166 -4.83 -29.70 5.58
C GLY A 166 -5.72 -29.58 4.33
N ILE A 167 -6.32 -28.41 4.11
CA ILE A 167 -7.12 -28.10 2.92
C ILE A 167 -6.25 -28.18 1.65
N VAL A 168 -5.10 -27.52 1.59
CA VAL A 168 -4.19 -27.53 0.43
C VAL A 168 -3.67 -28.93 0.13
N THR A 169 -3.30 -29.72 1.14
CA THR A 169 -2.86 -31.12 0.95
C THR A 169 -3.96 -32.02 0.39
N ARG A 170 -5.23 -31.79 0.73
CA ARG A 170 -6.38 -32.51 0.17
C ARG A 170 -6.77 -31.99 -1.23
N ALA A 171 -6.76 -30.67 -1.44
CA ALA A 171 -7.09 -30.03 -2.71
C ALA A 171 -6.11 -30.44 -3.83
N GLY A 172 -4.83 -30.64 -3.52
CA GLY A 172 -3.83 -31.18 -4.45
C GLY A 172 -4.14 -32.58 -5.03
N ARG A 173 -5.18 -33.27 -4.53
CA ARG A 173 -5.66 -34.57 -5.06
C ARG A 173 -6.94 -34.44 -5.90
N LEU A 174 -7.48 -33.24 -6.09
CA LEU A 174 -8.71 -33.01 -6.84
C LEU A 174 -8.46 -32.97 -8.36
N SER A 175 -9.45 -33.48 -9.11
CA SER A 175 -9.50 -33.31 -10.57
C SER A 175 -9.80 -31.85 -10.94
N PRO A 176 -9.61 -31.41 -12.21
CA PRO A 176 -9.91 -30.04 -12.62
C PRO A 176 -11.36 -29.60 -12.36
N ARG A 177 -12.33 -30.52 -12.44
CA ARG A 177 -13.73 -30.25 -12.05
C ARG A 177 -13.89 -30.08 -10.54
N GLY A 178 -13.18 -30.89 -9.74
CA GLY A 178 -13.14 -30.75 -8.28
C GLY A 178 -12.53 -29.42 -7.83
N TRP A 179 -11.47 -28.96 -8.52
CA TRP A 179 -10.88 -27.63 -8.31
C TRP A 179 -11.86 -26.51 -8.60
N LYS A 180 -12.62 -26.58 -9.71
CA LYS A 180 -13.67 -25.59 -9.99
C LYS A 180 -14.75 -25.60 -8.91
N SER A 181 -15.26 -26.78 -8.52
CA SER A 181 -16.28 -26.90 -7.48
C SER A 181 -15.81 -26.37 -6.11
N LEU A 182 -14.52 -26.51 -5.78
CA LEU A 182 -13.94 -25.95 -4.56
C LEU A 182 -13.82 -24.42 -4.63
N ALA A 183 -13.40 -23.87 -5.78
CA ALA A 183 -13.32 -22.43 -5.99
C ALA A 183 -14.70 -21.77 -5.89
N ASP A 184 -15.68 -22.31 -6.61
CA ASP A 184 -17.07 -21.83 -6.61
C ASP A 184 -17.66 -21.86 -5.18
N HIS A 185 -17.36 -22.89 -4.38
CA HIS A 185 -17.82 -23.00 -2.99
C HIS A 185 -17.12 -22.03 -2.02
N LEU A 186 -15.83 -21.75 -2.23
CA LEU A 186 -15.09 -20.75 -1.45
C LEU A 186 -15.60 -19.33 -1.75
N GLU A 187 -15.95 -19.04 -3.00
CA GLU A 187 -16.56 -17.77 -3.41
C GLU A 187 -17.94 -17.58 -2.76
N ASP A 188 -18.77 -18.62 -2.74
CA ASP A 188 -20.05 -18.68 -2.01
C ASP A 188 -19.89 -18.40 -0.50
N LEU A 189 -18.88 -18.98 0.14
CA LEU A 189 -18.58 -18.76 1.57
C LEU A 189 -18.11 -17.34 1.85
N LEU A 190 -17.20 -16.80 1.04
CA LEU A 190 -16.72 -15.42 1.16
C LEU A 190 -17.84 -14.40 0.92
N ALA A 191 -18.76 -14.67 -0.01
CA ALA A 191 -19.95 -13.86 -0.24
C ALA A 191 -20.88 -13.85 0.99
N ARG A 192 -21.06 -14.99 1.67
CA ARG A 192 -21.87 -15.11 2.90
C ARG A 192 -21.22 -14.44 4.10
N GLU A 193 -19.91 -14.57 4.31
CA GLU A 193 -19.23 -13.84 5.39
C GLU A 193 -19.22 -12.32 5.13
N GLY A 194 -19.08 -11.90 3.87
CA GLY A 194 -19.25 -10.51 3.45
C GLY A 194 -20.67 -9.96 3.64
N GLN A 195 -21.67 -10.82 3.82
CA GLN A 195 -23.03 -10.45 4.23
C GLN A 195 -23.19 -10.42 5.76
N LEU A 196 -22.59 -11.36 6.49
CA LEU A 196 -22.55 -11.35 7.96
C LEU A 196 -21.84 -10.10 8.51
N ALA A 197 -20.72 -9.69 7.89
CA ALA A 197 -20.01 -8.46 8.21
C ALA A 197 -20.77 -7.17 7.78
N ARG A 198 -21.92 -7.31 7.11
CA ARG A 198 -22.83 -6.21 6.73
C ARG A 198 -24.19 -6.27 7.42
N LEU A 199 -24.43 -7.22 8.33
CA LEU A 199 -25.54 -7.02 9.26
C LEU A 199 -25.23 -5.75 10.07
N PRO A 200 -26.17 -4.79 10.18
CA PRO A 200 -26.06 -3.79 11.24
C PRO A 200 -26.02 -4.55 12.59
N PRO A 201 -25.32 -4.02 13.61
CA PRO A 201 -25.39 -4.62 14.94
C PRO A 201 -26.87 -4.75 15.35
N PRO A 202 -27.25 -5.82 16.09
CA PRO A 202 -28.58 -5.88 16.66
C PRO A 202 -28.82 -4.60 17.45
N ALA A 203 -29.96 -3.97 17.25
CA ALA A 203 -30.27 -2.70 17.89
C ALA A 203 -30.28 -2.89 19.42
N ALA A 204 -29.18 -2.50 20.06
CA ALA A 204 -29.24 -2.00 21.41
C ALA A 204 -30.23 -0.82 21.40
N ASP A 205 -31.08 -0.75 22.42
CA ASP A 205 -32.17 0.22 22.57
C ASP A 205 -33.42 -0.04 21.71
N ALA A 206 -33.99 -1.25 21.86
CA ALA A 206 -35.43 -1.50 21.76
C ALA A 206 -35.97 -2.28 22.98
N ALA A 207 -35.37 -2.06 24.15
CA ALA A 207 -35.71 -2.72 25.41
C ALA A 207 -36.09 -1.73 26.53
N GLU A 208 -36.69 -0.58 26.19
CA GLU A 208 -37.34 0.28 27.18
C GLU A 208 -38.58 1.00 26.60
N ALA A 209 -39.69 0.26 26.54
CA ALA A 209 -41.05 0.79 26.43
C ALA A 209 -42.05 -0.26 26.93
N ALA A 210 -41.94 -0.63 28.21
CA ALA A 210 -42.97 -1.42 28.86
C ALA A 210 -44.28 -0.61 28.87
N PRO A 211 -45.40 -1.12 28.32
CA PRO A 211 -46.69 -0.48 28.53
C PRO A 211 -47.05 -0.60 30.02
N ALA A 212 -47.42 0.52 30.64
CA ALA A 212 -47.91 0.53 32.01
C ALA A 212 -49.24 -0.24 32.08
N ALA A 213 -49.18 -1.49 32.55
CA ALA A 213 -50.36 -2.27 32.89
C ALA A 213 -50.93 -1.78 34.23
N GLU A 214 -52.26 -1.73 34.31
CA GLU A 214 -52.99 -1.21 35.47
C GLU A 214 -52.74 -2.01 36.74
N ALA A 215 -52.86 -1.32 37.88
CA ALA A 215 -52.75 -1.94 39.20
C ALA A 215 -53.98 -2.80 39.53
N VAL A 216 -53.73 -4.03 40.02
CA VAL A 216 -54.68 -4.81 40.82
C VAL A 216 -53.90 -5.40 42.02
N PRO A 217 -54.35 -5.23 43.27
CA PRO A 217 -53.53 -5.52 44.45
C PRO A 217 -53.82 -6.86 45.17
N ALA A 218 -52.89 -7.22 46.07
CA ALA A 218 -53.04 -7.95 47.34
C ALA A 218 -53.30 -9.48 47.35
N ALA A 219 -52.26 -10.21 47.79
CA ALA A 219 -52.24 -11.25 48.86
C ALA A 219 -50.73 -11.55 49.14
N GLU A 220 -50.18 -11.56 50.36
CA GLU A 220 -50.33 -12.59 51.42
C GLU A 220 -50.15 -14.02 50.88
N ALA A 221 -49.25 -14.89 51.36
CA ALA A 221 -48.18 -14.81 52.37
C ALA A 221 -47.03 -15.80 51.94
N ASP A 222 -46.08 -16.35 52.70
CA ASP A 222 -45.81 -16.40 54.16
C ASP A 222 -44.32 -16.82 54.43
N THR A 223 -43.99 -17.18 55.68
CA THR A 223 -42.90 -18.06 56.19
C THR A 223 -41.87 -18.62 55.19
N ALA A 224 -40.58 -18.29 55.31
CA ALA A 224 -39.61 -18.88 56.25
C ALA A 224 -39.21 -20.34 55.95
N ASP A 225 -37.92 -20.59 55.74
CA ASP A 225 -37.04 -21.31 56.70
C ASP A 225 -35.57 -21.24 56.23
N ALA A 226 -34.63 -21.53 57.13
CA ALA A 226 -33.21 -21.67 56.84
C ALA A 226 -32.75 -23.15 57.04
N PRO A 227 -31.60 -23.48 57.65
CA PRO A 227 -30.46 -23.91 56.83
C PRO A 227 -29.87 -25.28 57.21
N HIS A 228 -29.44 -26.07 56.23
CA HIS A 228 -28.40 -27.13 56.33
C HIS A 228 -28.04 -27.58 54.89
N GLY A 229 -26.86 -28.12 54.58
CA GLY A 229 -25.67 -28.43 55.37
C GLY A 229 -24.54 -28.88 54.41
N PRO A 230 -23.29 -29.05 54.89
CA PRO A 230 -22.12 -29.17 54.02
C PRO A 230 -21.72 -30.64 53.73
N ASP A 231 -20.98 -30.85 52.65
CA ASP A 231 -19.69 -31.58 52.62
C ASP A 231 -19.07 -31.44 51.19
N ARG A 232 -17.76 -31.17 51.05
CA ARG A 232 -16.67 -32.15 50.80
C ARG A 232 -17.01 -33.13 49.65
N GLU A 233 -16.15 -33.39 48.65
CA GLU A 233 -14.71 -33.62 48.73
C GLU A 233 -13.91 -33.14 47.50
N HIS A 234 -12.65 -32.77 47.74
CA HIS A 234 -11.49 -32.99 46.85
C HIS A 234 -10.74 -34.20 47.43
N PRO A 235 -9.93 -35.00 46.68
CA PRO A 235 -8.91 -34.43 45.77
C PRO A 235 -8.38 -35.32 44.61
N ARG A 236 -7.36 -34.75 43.91
CA ARG A 236 -6.31 -35.38 43.07
C ARG A 236 -6.67 -35.77 41.63
#